data_AF-A0A7N0RB55-F1
#
_entry.id   AF-A0A7N0RB55-F1
#
_cell.length_a   1.000
_cell.length_b   1.000
_cell.length_c   1.000
_cell.angle_alpha   90.00
_cell.angle_beta   90.00
_cell.angle_gamma   90.00
#
_symmetry.space_group_name_H-M   'P 1'
#
loop_
_entity.id
_entity.type
_entity.pdbx_description
1 polymer ?
#
loop_
_entity_poly.entity_id
_entity_poly.type
_entity_poly.pdbx_seq_one_letter_code
_entity_poly.pdbx_strand_id
1 'polypeptide(L)'
;MSGSTRERSFADIITSIRYWVIHSITIPSLFIAGWLLGLIFFPRATKNLRRMWSFHSVFLLSIVMIEATYDVRSLSSVLSGGLIKSSLELKFRRIC
;
A
#
# COMPACT_ATOMS: atom_id res chain seq x y z
N MET A 1 -19.01 -57.75 -17.24
CA MET A 1 -19.12 -56.84 -18.40
C MET A 1 -19.03 -55.41 -17.88
N SER A 2 -17.90 -54.74 -18.08
CA SER A 2 -17.67 -53.36 -17.66
C SER A 2 -18.38 -52.43 -18.63
N GLY A 3 -19.38 -51.68 -18.17
CA GLY A 3 -20.10 -50.71 -19.00
C GLY A 3 -19.15 -49.58 -19.37
N SER A 4 -18.84 -49.43 -20.66
CA SER A 4 -18.17 -48.20 -21.12
C SER A 4 -19.18 -47.06 -20.98
N THR A 5 -18.85 -46.10 -20.12
CA THR A 5 -19.60 -44.86 -19.96
C THR A 5 -19.77 -44.24 -21.34
N ARG A 6 -21.02 -43.96 -21.73
CA ARG A 6 -21.41 -43.46 -23.07
C ARG A 6 -21.00 -42.00 -23.31
N GLU A 7 -19.99 -41.54 -22.60
CA GLU A 7 -19.48 -40.19 -22.64
C GLU A 7 -18.36 -40.14 -23.68
N ARG A 8 -18.33 -39.06 -24.48
CA ARG A 8 -17.27 -38.86 -25.46
C ARG A 8 -15.93 -38.78 -24.71
N SER A 9 -14.94 -39.55 -25.16
CA SER A 9 -13.62 -39.50 -24.54
C SER A 9 -13.03 -38.08 -24.67
N PHE A 10 -12.32 -37.60 -23.64
CA PHE A 10 -11.72 -36.26 -23.68
C PHE A 10 -10.76 -36.09 -24.85
N ALA A 11 -10.06 -37.16 -25.26
CA ALA A 11 -9.20 -37.16 -26.42
C ALA A 11 -9.98 -36.87 -27.72
N ASP A 12 -11.17 -37.45 -27.89
CA ASP A 12 -12.04 -37.18 -29.06
C ASP A 12 -12.57 -35.74 -29.06
N ILE A 13 -12.72 -35.12 -27.90
CA ILE A 13 -13.18 -33.73 -27.76
C ILE A 13 -12.07 -32.76 -28.19
N ILE A 14 -10.87 -32.93 -27.65
CA ILE A 14 -9.73 -32.02 -27.90
C ILE A 14 -9.19 -32.20 -29.33
N THR A 15 -9.28 -33.39 -29.92
CA THR A 15 -8.89 -33.61 -31.31
C THR A 15 -9.96 -33.19 -32.32
N SER A 16 -11.18 -32.87 -31.86
CA SER A 16 -12.26 -32.47 -32.75
C SER A 16 -12.05 -31.06 -33.32
N ILE A 17 -12.12 -30.95 -34.66
CA ILE A 17 -12.08 -29.65 -35.35
C ILE A 17 -13.15 -28.69 -34.84
N ARG A 18 -14.35 -29.21 -34.50
CA ARG A 18 -15.48 -28.39 -34.07
C ARG A 18 -15.24 -27.76 -32.70
N TYR A 19 -14.49 -28.45 -31.83
CA TYR A 19 -14.07 -27.92 -30.53
C TYR A 19 -13.13 -26.73 -30.74
N TRP A 20 -12.16 -26.84 -31.64
CA TRP A 20 -11.22 -25.76 -31.96
C TRP A 20 -11.87 -24.58 -32.65
N VAL A 21 -12.87 -24.77 -33.51
CA VAL A 21 -13.62 -23.67 -34.15
C VAL A 21 -14.33 -22.79 -33.11
N ILE A 22 -14.85 -23.39 -32.04
CA ILE A 22 -15.51 -22.65 -30.96
C ILE A 22 -14.47 -22.02 -30.02
N HIS A 23 -13.46 -22.81 -29.61
CA HIS A 23 -12.46 -22.38 -28.63
C HIS A 23 -11.46 -21.36 -29.16
N SER A 24 -11.23 -21.31 -30.48
CA SER A 24 -10.41 -20.28 -31.11
C SER A 24 -11.00 -18.87 -30.98
N ILE A 25 -12.31 -18.76 -30.71
CA ILE A 25 -12.99 -17.48 -30.52
C ILE A 25 -13.21 -17.21 -29.02
N THR A 26 -13.69 -18.20 -28.27
CA THR A 26 -14.02 -18.02 -26.86
C THR A 26 -12.78 -17.84 -25.98
N ILE A 27 -11.72 -18.63 -26.18
CA ILE A 27 -10.49 -18.53 -25.37
C ILE A 27 -9.84 -17.15 -25.53
N PRO A 28 -9.59 -16.64 -26.75
CA PRO A 28 -9.03 -15.29 -26.90
C PRO A 28 -9.96 -14.20 -26.39
N SER A 29 -11.28 -14.33 -26.57
CA SER A 29 -12.25 -13.35 -26.04
C SER A 29 -12.17 -13.24 -24.50
N LEU A 30 -12.12 -14.36 -23.80
CA LEU A 30 -11.93 -14.42 -22.34
C LEU A 30 -10.59 -13.80 -21.91
N PHE A 31 -9.50 -14.11 -22.62
CA PHE A 31 -8.18 -13.56 -22.34
C PHE A 31 -8.14 -12.03 -22.52
N ILE A 32 -8.69 -11.54 -23.65
CA ILE A 32 -8.77 -10.11 -23.93
C ILE A 32 -9.64 -9.40 -22.90
N ALA A 33 -10.79 -9.97 -22.50
CA ALA A 33 -11.64 -9.39 -21.47
C ALA A 33 -10.92 -9.26 -20.11
N GLY A 34 -10.23 -10.31 -19.67
CA GLY A 34 -9.42 -10.27 -18.45
C GLY A 34 -8.30 -9.24 -18.53
N TRP A 35 -7.60 -9.17 -19.67
CA TRP A 35 -6.53 -8.20 -19.87
C TRP A 35 -7.05 -6.76 -19.91
N LEU A 36 -8.15 -6.49 -20.61
CA LEU A 36 -8.77 -5.17 -20.72
C LEU A 36 -9.28 -4.69 -19.36
N LEU A 37 -9.92 -5.58 -18.59
CA LEU A 37 -10.31 -5.28 -17.21
C LEU A 37 -9.08 -4.97 -16.35
N GLY A 38 -8.03 -5.78 -16.41
CA GLY A 38 -6.77 -5.51 -15.71
C GLY A 38 -6.17 -4.17 -16.10
N LEU A 39 -6.11 -3.86 -17.39
CA LEU A 39 -5.48 -2.66 -17.92
C LEU A 39 -6.31 -1.38 -17.71
N ILE A 40 -7.63 -1.45 -17.59
CA ILE A 40 -8.47 -0.30 -17.19
C ILE A 40 -8.51 -0.15 -15.66
N PHE A 41 -8.66 -1.26 -14.94
CA PHE A 41 -8.80 -1.24 -13.49
C PHE A 41 -7.49 -0.90 -12.80
N PHE A 42 -6.35 -1.42 -13.26
CA PHE A 42 -5.03 -1.16 -12.69
C PHE A 42 -4.62 0.32 -12.69
N PRO A 43 -4.68 1.10 -13.79
CA PRO A 43 -4.36 2.53 -13.77
C PRO A 43 -5.39 3.35 -12.98
N ARG A 44 -6.65 2.90 -12.89
CA ARG A 44 -7.68 3.54 -12.07
C ARG A 44 -7.40 3.32 -10.59
N ALA A 45 -7.10 2.08 -10.20
CA ALA A 45 -6.77 1.67 -8.85
C ALA A 45 -5.46 2.33 -8.39
N THR A 46 -4.40 2.31 -9.20
CA THR A 46 -3.10 2.93 -8.83
C THR A 46 -3.18 4.45 -8.69
N LYS A 47 -3.93 5.17 -9.53
CA LYS A 47 -4.14 6.63 -9.37
C LYS A 47 -4.94 6.96 -8.10
N ASN A 48 -5.94 6.15 -7.77
CA ASN A 48 -6.73 6.33 -6.54
C ASN A 48 -5.93 5.90 -5.29
N LEU A 49 -5.10 4.87 -5.38
CA LEU A 49 -4.19 4.42 -4.30
C LEU A 49 -3.08 5.42 -4.01
N ARG A 50 -2.51 6.08 -5.04
CA ARG A 50 -1.57 7.18 -4.85
C ARG A 50 -2.22 8.36 -4.11
N ARG A 51 -3.51 8.60 -4.37
CA ARG A 51 -4.30 9.62 -3.69
C ARG A 51 -4.60 9.23 -2.23
N MET A 52 -4.80 7.94 -1.96
CA MET A 52 -4.95 7.37 -0.60
C MET A 52 -3.64 7.46 0.21
N TRP A 53 -2.50 7.14 -0.42
CA TRP A 53 -1.18 7.21 0.21
C TRP A 53 -0.76 8.63 0.57
N SER A 54 -1.22 9.64 -0.17
CA SER A 54 -1.00 11.05 0.19
C SER A 54 -1.61 11.40 1.55
N PHE A 55 -2.75 10.82 1.92
CA PHE A 55 -3.35 11.07 3.24
C PHE A 55 -2.51 10.48 4.36
N HIS A 56 -1.93 9.29 4.15
CA HIS A 56 -1.05 8.67 5.12
C HIS A 56 0.25 9.47 5.31
N SER A 57 0.87 9.96 4.24
CA SER A 57 2.07 10.80 4.33
C SER A 57 1.82 12.14 5.05
N VAL A 58 0.69 12.81 4.80
CA VAL A 58 0.34 14.06 5.51
C VAL A 58 0.06 13.80 6.98
N PHE A 59 -0.63 12.70 7.30
CA PHE A 59 -0.88 12.30 8.68
C PHE A 59 0.42 12.02 9.44
N LEU A 60 1.35 11.25 8.85
CA LEU A 60 2.66 10.99 9.45
C LEU A 60 3.49 12.27 9.61
N LEU A 61 3.49 13.16 8.61
CA LEU A 61 4.15 14.47 8.72
C LEU A 61 3.56 15.31 9.86
N SER A 62 2.24 15.32 10.04
CA SER A 62 1.62 16.04 11.15
C SER A 62 2.05 15.50 12.51
N ILE A 63 2.14 14.17 12.65
CA ILE A 63 2.64 13.51 13.87
C ILE A 63 4.11 13.89 14.11
N VAL A 64 4.96 13.78 13.09
CA VAL A 64 6.39 14.13 13.18
C VAL A 64 6.59 15.60 13.57
N MET A 65 5.82 16.52 13.00
CA MET A 65 5.89 17.94 13.36
C MET A 65 5.47 18.17 14.81
N ILE A 66 4.45 17.47 15.29
CA ILE A 66 3.98 17.55 16.67
C ILE A 66 5.07 17.01 17.63
N GLU A 67 5.64 15.83 17.36
CA GLU A 67 6.74 15.26 18.15
C GLU A 67 7.97 16.17 18.18
N ALA A 68 8.34 16.75 17.03
CA ALA A 68 9.44 17.72 16.94
C ALA A 68 9.17 18.97 17.79
N THR A 69 7.92 19.46 17.83
CA THR A 69 7.57 20.61 18.67
C THR A 69 7.55 20.29 20.17
N TYR A 70 7.20 19.06 20.56
CA TYR A 70 7.28 18.63 21.96
C TYR A 70 8.72 18.52 22.43
N ASP A 71 9.62 17.94 21.62
CA ASP A 71 11.03 17.80 21.97
C ASP A 71 11.74 19.15 22.12
N VAL A 72 11.60 20.06 21.14
CA VAL A 72 12.20 21.41 21.24
C VAL A 72 11.63 22.21 22.41
N ARG A 73 10.35 22.05 22.75
CA ARG A 73 9.74 22.72 23.90
C ARG A 73 10.23 22.11 25.23
N SER A 74 10.34 20.79 25.30
CA SER A 74 10.94 20.08 26.44
C SER A 74 12.39 20.53 26.67
N LEU A 75 13.22 20.49 25.63
CA LEU A 75 14.60 20.95 25.68
C LEU A 75 14.71 22.43 26.06
N SER A 76 13.85 23.30 25.51
CA SER A 76 13.84 24.72 25.87
C SER A 76 13.50 24.95 27.34
N SER A 77 12.58 24.14 27.91
CA SER A 77 12.21 24.23 29.33
C SER A 77 13.32 23.74 30.25
N VAL A 78 14.04 22.68 29.85
CA VAL A 78 15.20 22.13 30.57
C VAL A 78 16.38 23.09 30.50
N LEU A 79 16.67 23.65 29.32
CA LEU A 79 17.72 24.66 29.14
C LEU A 79 17.40 25.94 29.89
N SER A 80 16.16 26.43 29.84
CA SER A 80 15.75 27.65 30.57
C SER A 80 15.85 27.45 32.09
N GLY A 81 15.36 26.31 32.61
CA GLY A 81 15.50 25.96 34.03
C GLY A 81 16.97 25.76 34.46
N GLY A 82 17.79 25.12 33.63
CA GLY A 82 19.22 24.94 33.85
C GLY A 82 20.01 26.26 33.82
N LEU A 83 19.64 27.18 32.93
CA LEU A 83 20.25 28.51 32.83
C LEU A 83 19.90 29.40 34.03
N ILE A 84 18.64 29.35 34.49
CA ILE A 84 18.20 30.06 35.70
C ILE A 84 18.91 29.51 36.93
N LYS A 85 19.00 28.18 37.04
CA LYS A 85 19.69 27.52 38.16
C LYS A 85 21.19 27.84 38.20
N SER A 86 21.86 27.85 37.04
CA SER A 86 23.29 28.20 36.95
C SER A 86 23.58 29.69 37.15
N SER A 87 22.66 30.58 36.73
CA SER A 87 22.75 32.02 36.99
C SER A 87 22.59 32.36 38.50
N LEU A 88 21.69 31.65 39.20
CA LEU A 88 21.51 31.77 40.64
C LEU A 88 22.70 31.25 41.43
N GLU A 89 23.23 30.07 41.07
CA GLU A 89 24.45 29.50 41.68
C GLU A 89 25.65 30.45 41.56
N LEU A 90 25.88 31.03 40.37
CA LEU A 90 26.96 32.01 40.16
C LEU A 90 26.74 33.34 40.89
N LYS A 91 25.49 33.73 41.14
CA LYS A 91 25.18 34.93 41.92
C LYS A 91 25.35 34.69 43.41
N PHE A 92 24.99 33.51 43.91
CA PHE A 92 25.18 33.11 45.31
C PHE A 92 26.67 32.96 45.65
N ARG A 93 27.46 32.36 44.74
CA ARG A 93 28.92 32.22 44.88
C ARG A 93 29.71 33.54 44.86
N ARG A 94 29.06 34.65 44.50
CA ARG A 94 29.66 36.00 44.45
C ARG A 94 29.28 36.84 45.68
N ILE A 95 28.37 36.36 46.53
CA ILE A 95 27.86 37.06 47.71
C ILE A 95 28.46 36.48 49.01
N CYS A 96 28.92 35.22 48.99
CA CYS A 96 29.84 34.67 49.99
C CYS A 96 31.30 34.96 49.61
#